data_AF-A0A7X9CXF6-F1
#
_entry.id   AF-A0A7X9CXF6-F1
#
_cell.length_a   1.000
_cell.length_b   1.000
_cell.length_c   1.000
_cell.angle_alpha   90.00
_cell.angle_beta   90.00
_cell.angle_gamma   90.00
#
_symmetry.space_group_name_H-M   'P 1'
#
loop_
_entity.id
_entity.type
_entity.pdbx_description
1 polymer ?
#
loop_
_entity_poly.entity_id
_entity_poly.type
_entity_poly.pdbx_seq_one_letter_code
_entity_poly.pdbx_strand_id
1 'polypeptide(L)'
;MRGRGWARDIISHFVIVSLLGVGLFLLHKKAMNTPELKDESWISTVFTIAIILLALMVFVFIGQVFTRVRLERFRPGNAESLARLERMRRFHLPERYRKLQEAWHDARQDLCRFYINKGWIPTERKPFDIILQRRRRIPSFGREPYVDRLFVFYHPMLNVLIVDQTLNLCERLIKRSYKTAPAPRNAIVFLTDMSNSEEVTSAAAGIVNYLCRLEKKTSLYPLLVDFNGGRLYYPIDTTLVRKPHRMFYFKARLELTRFVRLQVPKETRQTSRPRTERMNYRYPPRK
;
A
#
# COMPACT_ATOMS: atom_id res chain seq x y z
N MET A 1 -14.45 18.01 8.05
CA MET A 1 -15.82 17.83 7.54
C MET A 1 -15.86 17.70 6.00
N ARG A 2 -15.39 16.58 5.42
CA ARG A 2 -15.33 16.37 3.95
C ARG A 2 -15.85 15.00 3.48
N GLY A 3 -16.72 14.36 4.26
CA GLY A 3 -17.28 13.02 3.94
C GLY A 3 -18.65 13.07 3.24
N ARG A 4 -19.52 14.02 3.61
CA ARG A 4 -20.89 14.12 3.07
C ARG A 4 -20.99 14.70 1.66
N GLY A 5 -20.05 15.56 1.25
CA GLY A 5 -20.09 16.19 -0.09
C GLY A 5 -19.89 15.19 -1.24
N TRP A 6 -19.05 14.17 -1.02
CA TRP A 6 -18.75 13.18 -2.06
C TRP A 6 -19.92 12.25 -2.36
N ALA A 7 -20.62 11.78 -1.34
CA ALA A 7 -21.83 10.97 -1.52
C ALA A 7 -22.90 11.78 -2.27
N ARG A 8 -23.05 13.07 -1.95
CA ARG A 8 -23.96 13.98 -2.66
C ARG A 8 -23.59 14.16 -4.14
N ASP A 9 -22.30 14.27 -4.48
CA ASP A 9 -21.84 14.38 -5.87
C ASP A 9 -22.07 13.09 -6.68
N ILE A 10 -21.90 11.93 -6.05
CA ILE A 10 -22.20 10.64 -6.69
C ILE A 10 -23.70 10.48 -6.90
N ILE A 11 -24.49 10.79 -5.87
CA ILE A 11 -25.95 10.70 -5.94
C ILE A 11 -26.48 11.67 -7.00
N SER A 12 -25.96 12.90 -7.07
CA SER A 12 -26.41 13.87 -8.08
C SER A 12 -26.10 13.41 -9.51
N HIS A 13 -24.89 12.90 -9.77
CA HIS A 13 -24.54 12.36 -11.09
C HIS A 13 -25.36 11.11 -11.43
N PHE A 14 -25.60 10.24 -10.46
CA PHE A 14 -26.45 9.06 -10.65
C PHE A 14 -27.90 9.45 -11.01
N VAL A 15 -28.46 10.43 -10.32
CA VAL A 15 -29.81 10.97 -10.60
C VAL A 15 -29.87 11.59 -11.99
N ILE A 16 -28.85 12.38 -12.39
CA ILE A 16 -28.80 13.00 -13.72
C ILE A 16 -28.75 11.92 -14.80
N VAL A 17 -27.87 10.93 -14.70
CA VAL A 17 -27.74 9.84 -15.68
C VAL A 17 -29.03 9.00 -15.74
N SER A 18 -29.66 8.75 -14.58
CA SER A 18 -30.93 8.02 -14.51
C SER A 18 -32.08 8.81 -15.18
N LEU A 19 -32.19 10.11 -14.93
CA LEU A 19 -33.17 10.98 -15.58
C LEU A 19 -32.96 11.05 -17.08
N LEU A 20 -31.71 11.13 -17.53
CA LEU A 20 -31.35 11.15 -18.95
C LEU A 20 -31.73 9.83 -19.64
N GLY A 21 -31.46 8.69 -18.98
CA GLY A 21 -31.87 7.38 -19.47
C GLY A 21 -33.38 7.20 -19.54
N VAL A 22 -34.11 7.61 -18.50
CA VAL A 22 -35.59 7.57 -18.47
C VAL A 22 -36.17 8.50 -19.54
N GLY A 23 -35.64 9.72 -19.67
CA GLY A 23 -36.06 10.68 -20.69
C GLY A 23 -35.85 10.13 -22.10
N LEU A 24 -34.69 9.55 -22.38
CA LEU A 24 -34.38 8.93 -23.66
C LEU A 24 -35.31 7.74 -23.95
N PHE A 25 -35.59 6.91 -22.95
CA PHE A 25 -36.50 5.76 -23.08
C PHE A 25 -37.94 6.20 -23.36
N LEU A 26 -38.44 7.22 -22.65
CA LEU A 26 -39.77 7.77 -22.88
C LEU A 26 -39.89 8.42 -24.25
N LEU A 27 -38.87 9.17 -24.69
CA LEU A 27 -38.82 9.76 -26.03
C LEU A 27 -38.78 8.68 -27.12
N HIS A 28 -37.99 7.63 -26.94
CA HIS A 28 -37.92 6.50 -27.86
C HIS A 28 -39.28 5.79 -27.96
N LYS A 29 -39.91 5.50 -26.80
CA LYS A 29 -41.23 4.88 -26.75
C LYS A 29 -42.29 5.74 -27.43
N LYS A 30 -42.26 7.07 -27.22
CA LYS A 30 -43.20 8.00 -27.83
C LYS A 30 -42.98 8.13 -29.35
N ALA A 31 -41.73 8.18 -29.80
CA ALA A 31 -41.37 8.22 -31.22
C ALA A 31 -41.83 6.94 -31.95
N MET A 32 -41.63 5.75 -31.35
CA MET A 32 -42.03 4.47 -31.94
C MET A 32 -43.55 4.24 -31.98
N ASN A 33 -44.30 4.94 -31.11
CA ASN A 33 -45.76 4.88 -31.07
C ASN A 33 -46.43 5.92 -31.99
N THR A 34 -45.67 6.81 -32.63
CA THR A 34 -46.20 7.83 -33.53
C THR A 34 -45.96 7.39 -34.99
N PRO A 35 -47.02 7.15 -35.80
CA PRO A 35 -46.88 6.54 -37.13
C PRO A 35 -45.96 7.34 -38.06
N GLU A 36 -46.04 8.67 -38.02
CA GLU A 36 -45.29 9.59 -38.91
C GLU A 36 -43.77 9.59 -38.67
N LEU A 37 -43.33 9.23 -37.46
CA LEU A 37 -41.91 9.27 -37.05
C LEU A 37 -41.26 7.87 -37.09
N LYS A 38 -42.05 6.83 -37.34
CA LYS A 38 -41.61 5.44 -37.27
C LYS A 38 -40.84 4.99 -38.52
N ASP A 39 -41.17 5.59 -39.67
CA ASP A 39 -40.59 5.23 -40.96
C ASP A 39 -39.30 6.00 -41.28
N GLU A 40 -38.94 6.99 -40.44
CA GLU A 40 -37.77 7.83 -40.64
C GLU A 40 -36.49 7.21 -40.03
N SER A 41 -35.65 6.65 -40.90
CA SER A 41 -34.39 5.97 -40.53
C SER A 41 -33.40 6.84 -39.75
N TRP A 42 -33.45 8.18 -39.92
CA TRP A 42 -32.57 9.11 -39.20
C TRP A 42 -32.88 9.14 -37.70
N ILE A 43 -34.15 8.95 -37.30
CA ILE A 43 -34.57 8.98 -35.89
C ILE A 43 -33.97 7.80 -35.13
N SER A 44 -34.00 6.60 -35.73
CA SER A 44 -33.37 5.41 -35.18
C SER A 44 -31.86 5.59 -35.00
N THR A 45 -31.20 6.25 -35.97
CA THR A 45 -29.77 6.55 -35.90
C THR A 45 -29.45 7.51 -34.75
N VAL A 46 -30.23 8.57 -34.57
CA VAL A 46 -30.07 9.54 -33.47
C VAL A 46 -30.24 8.87 -32.11
N PHE A 47 -31.27 8.01 -31.94
CA PHE A 47 -31.45 7.27 -30.69
C PHE A 47 -30.30 6.30 -30.42
N THR A 48 -29.78 5.63 -31.45
CA THR A 48 -28.62 4.73 -31.32
C THR A 48 -27.38 5.50 -30.83
N ILE A 49 -27.09 6.65 -31.44
CA ILE A 49 -25.98 7.52 -31.02
C ILE A 49 -26.17 7.98 -29.56
N ALA A 50 -27.38 8.39 -29.19
CA ALA A 50 -27.68 8.84 -27.84
C ALA A 50 -27.52 7.72 -26.79
N ILE A 51 -27.91 6.48 -27.12
CA ILE A 51 -27.69 5.31 -26.25
C ILE A 51 -26.19 5.04 -26.08
N ILE A 52 -25.40 5.10 -27.16
CA ILE A 52 -23.95 4.90 -27.10
C ILE A 52 -23.29 5.96 -26.20
N LEU A 53 -23.68 7.23 -26.35
CA LEU A 53 -23.19 8.32 -25.50
C LEU A 53 -23.57 8.12 -24.03
N LEU A 54 -24.81 7.70 -23.76
CA LEU A 54 -25.26 7.38 -22.40
C LEU A 54 -24.43 6.23 -21.79
N ALA A 55 -24.20 5.16 -22.55
CA ALA A 55 -23.38 4.02 -22.12
C ALA A 55 -21.93 4.44 -21.82
N LEU A 56 -21.35 5.30 -22.66
CA LEU A 56 -20.02 5.86 -22.44
C LEU A 56 -19.96 6.70 -21.15
N MET A 57 -20.98 7.55 -20.91
CA MET A 57 -21.08 8.34 -19.67
C MET A 57 -21.17 7.45 -18.44
N VAL A 58 -21.98 6.39 -18.47
CA VAL A 58 -22.07 5.40 -17.37
C VAL A 58 -20.72 4.74 -17.12
N PHE A 59 -20.02 4.32 -18.18
CA PHE A 59 -18.70 3.69 -18.05
C PHE A 59 -17.67 4.63 -17.39
N VAL A 60 -17.61 5.88 -17.84
CA VAL A 60 -16.74 6.91 -17.25
C VAL A 60 -17.12 7.16 -15.78
N PHE A 61 -18.41 7.27 -15.48
CA PHE A 61 -18.90 7.47 -14.12
C PHE A 61 -18.48 6.33 -13.18
N ILE A 62 -18.71 5.07 -13.58
CA ILE A 62 -18.30 3.89 -12.82
C ILE A 62 -16.78 3.93 -12.58
N GLY A 63 -16.00 4.19 -13.62
CA GLY A 63 -14.54 4.34 -13.52
C GLY A 63 -14.13 5.43 -12.52
N GLN A 64 -14.77 6.59 -12.56
CA GLN A 64 -14.48 7.70 -11.65
C GLN A 64 -14.85 7.38 -10.20
N VAL A 65 -15.99 6.72 -9.95
CA VAL A 65 -16.41 6.30 -8.60
C VAL A 65 -15.39 5.32 -8.02
N PHE A 66 -15.02 4.27 -8.75
CA PHE A 66 -14.02 3.31 -8.27
C PHE A 66 -12.66 3.96 -8.03
N THR A 67 -12.25 4.87 -8.91
CA THR A 67 -10.98 5.59 -8.77
C THR A 67 -11.00 6.48 -7.52
N ARG A 68 -12.07 7.25 -7.29
CA ARG A 68 -12.19 8.15 -6.14
C ARG A 68 -12.33 7.42 -4.80
N VAL A 69 -13.10 6.34 -4.72
CA VAL A 69 -13.20 5.50 -3.50
C VAL A 69 -11.85 4.91 -3.12
N ARG A 70 -11.07 4.48 -4.12
CA ARG A 70 -9.76 3.84 -3.92
C ARG A 70 -8.65 4.84 -3.59
N LEU A 71 -8.82 6.11 -3.97
CA LEU A 71 -7.88 7.22 -3.71
C LEU A 71 -8.30 8.10 -2.53
N GLU A 72 -9.40 7.80 -1.86
CA GLU A 72 -9.81 8.57 -0.69
C GLU A 72 -8.77 8.42 0.42
N ARG A 73 -8.12 9.53 0.76
CA ARG A 73 -7.05 9.56 1.76
C ARG A 73 -7.58 9.14 3.12
N PHE A 74 -6.81 8.32 3.81
CA PHE A 74 -7.13 7.89 5.17
C PHE A 74 -6.91 9.06 6.14
N ARG A 75 -7.90 9.40 6.96
CA ARG A 75 -7.73 10.46 7.96
C ARG A 75 -7.26 9.83 9.28
N PRO A 76 -6.11 10.25 9.82
CA PRO A 76 -5.58 9.69 11.07
C PRO A 76 -6.50 9.99 12.27
N GLY A 77 -7.21 11.11 12.28
CA GLY A 77 -8.15 11.47 13.35
C GLY A 77 -9.59 11.00 13.16
N ASN A 78 -9.88 10.06 12.25
CA ASN A 78 -11.23 9.50 12.07
C ASN A 78 -11.22 7.98 12.28
N ALA A 79 -11.87 7.51 13.34
CA ALA A 79 -11.95 6.10 13.70
C ALA A 79 -12.50 5.21 12.56
N GLU A 80 -13.51 5.67 11.81
CA GLU A 80 -14.05 4.91 10.67
C GLU A 80 -13.01 4.72 9.55
N SER A 81 -12.19 5.75 9.32
CA SER A 81 -11.13 5.70 8.33
C SER A 81 -10.01 4.76 8.77
N LEU A 82 -9.64 4.78 10.05
CA LEU A 82 -8.65 3.86 10.62
C LEU A 82 -9.17 2.42 10.57
N ALA A 83 -10.41 2.17 10.97
CA ALA A 83 -11.05 0.85 10.88
C ALA A 83 -11.12 0.33 9.43
N ARG A 84 -11.28 1.21 8.43
CA ARG A 84 -11.20 0.84 7.01
C ARG A 84 -9.78 0.43 6.63
N LEU A 85 -8.77 1.17 7.07
CA LEU A 85 -7.36 0.86 6.82
C LEU A 85 -6.96 -0.47 7.48
N GLU A 86 -7.38 -0.67 8.71
CA GLU A 86 -7.17 -1.89 9.50
C GLU A 86 -7.79 -3.12 8.84
N ARG A 87 -8.97 -3.01 8.20
CA ARG A 87 -9.60 -4.16 7.52
C ARG A 87 -8.90 -4.56 6.20
N MET A 88 -7.96 -3.76 5.69
CA MET A 88 -7.33 -4.04 4.40
C MET A 88 -6.35 -5.23 4.47
N ARG A 89 -6.76 -6.37 3.91
CA ARG A 89 -5.95 -7.60 3.85
C ARG A 89 -4.57 -7.42 3.18
N ARG A 90 -4.42 -6.48 2.26
CA ARG A 90 -3.13 -6.25 1.55
C ARG A 90 -1.95 -5.92 2.47
N PHE A 91 -2.21 -5.39 3.67
CA PHE A 91 -1.17 -5.02 4.62
C PHE A 91 -0.91 -6.10 5.68
N HIS A 92 -1.72 -7.16 5.71
CA HIS A 92 -1.58 -8.22 6.69
C HIS A 92 -0.46 -9.17 6.28
N LEU A 93 0.45 -9.43 7.22
CA LEU A 93 1.27 -10.63 7.18
C LEU A 93 0.43 -11.80 7.70
N PRO A 94 0.79 -13.06 7.37
CA PRO A 94 0.11 -14.23 7.94
C PRO A 94 0.04 -14.18 9.48
N GLU A 95 -0.97 -14.79 10.09
CA GLU A 95 -1.23 -14.64 11.54
C GLU A 95 -0.06 -15.06 12.44
N ARG A 96 0.76 -16.02 12.01
CA ARG A 96 1.99 -16.44 12.71
C ARG A 96 3.02 -15.31 12.90
N TYR A 97 2.86 -14.19 12.21
CA TYR A 97 3.72 -13.01 12.30
C TYR A 97 3.15 -11.96 13.26
N ARG A 98 2.04 -12.22 13.95
CA ARG A 98 1.61 -11.39 15.08
C ARG A 98 2.58 -11.56 16.24
N LYS A 99 2.81 -10.48 16.99
CA LYS A 99 3.76 -10.45 18.12
C LYS A 99 5.18 -10.86 17.73
N LEU A 100 5.61 -10.49 16.52
CA LEU A 100 6.97 -10.74 16.01
C LEU A 100 8.06 -10.26 16.97
N GLN A 101 7.79 -9.25 17.81
CA GLN A 101 8.71 -8.78 18.82
C GLN A 101 9.15 -9.91 19.78
N GLU A 102 8.23 -10.81 20.17
CA GLU A 102 8.51 -11.92 21.09
C GLU A 102 9.47 -12.95 20.47
N ALA A 103 9.49 -13.08 19.14
CA ALA A 103 10.36 -14.02 18.42
C ALA A 103 11.61 -13.36 17.81
N TRP A 104 11.59 -12.04 17.59
CA TRP A 104 12.59 -11.32 16.81
C TRP A 104 13.10 -10.05 17.52
N HIS A 105 13.76 -10.26 18.66
CA HIS A 105 14.29 -9.21 19.53
C HIS A 105 15.32 -8.29 18.83
N ASP A 106 16.16 -8.84 17.94
CA ASP A 106 17.23 -8.12 17.25
C ASP A 106 16.85 -7.61 15.85
N ALA A 107 15.55 -7.43 15.57
CA ALA A 107 15.03 -7.09 14.24
C ALA A 107 15.73 -5.92 13.54
N ARG A 108 16.16 -4.92 14.31
CA ARG A 108 16.92 -3.76 13.80
C ARG A 108 18.28 -4.19 13.27
N GLN A 109 19.07 -4.89 14.09
CA GLN A 109 20.42 -5.30 13.72
C GLN A 109 20.40 -6.28 12.55
N ASP A 110 19.44 -7.22 12.55
CA ASP A 110 19.31 -8.21 11.49
C ASP A 110 18.92 -7.57 10.16
N LEU A 111 18.02 -6.58 10.19
CA LEU A 111 17.65 -5.84 9.00
C LEU A 111 18.85 -5.04 8.45
N CYS A 112 19.64 -4.42 9.32
CA CYS A 112 20.89 -3.77 8.92
C CYS A 112 21.88 -4.76 8.29
N ARG A 113 22.15 -5.90 8.95
CA ARG A 113 23.04 -6.96 8.45
C ARG A 113 22.57 -7.49 7.10
N PHE A 114 21.27 -7.71 6.92
CA PHE A 114 20.68 -8.15 5.65
C PHE A 114 21.00 -7.21 4.49
N TYR A 115 20.86 -5.90 4.70
CA TYR A 115 21.20 -4.92 3.67
C TYR A 115 22.71 -4.78 3.47
N ILE A 116 23.51 -4.81 4.55
CA ILE A 116 24.98 -4.79 4.46
C ILE A 116 25.49 -5.97 3.61
N ASN A 117 24.99 -7.19 3.86
CA ASN A 117 25.33 -8.39 3.10
C ASN A 117 24.97 -8.29 1.60
N LYS A 118 24.06 -7.37 1.24
CA LYS A 118 23.71 -7.05 -0.16
C LYS A 118 24.55 -5.93 -0.77
N GLY A 119 25.60 -5.48 -0.08
CA GLY A 119 26.50 -4.43 -0.52
C GLY A 119 25.99 -3.01 -0.26
N TRP A 120 25.13 -2.82 0.74
CA TRP A 120 24.81 -1.49 1.25
C TRP A 120 25.84 -1.05 2.29
N ILE A 121 26.27 0.21 2.21
CA ILE A 121 27.27 0.79 3.09
C ILE A 121 26.56 1.61 4.15
N PRO A 122 26.81 1.36 5.45
CA PRO A 122 26.20 2.11 6.52
C PRO A 122 26.80 3.52 6.63
N THR A 123 25.97 4.49 6.96
CA THR A 123 26.34 5.86 7.28
C THR A 123 25.47 6.27 8.46
N GLU A 124 26.06 6.48 9.62
CA GLU A 124 25.31 6.88 10.79
C GLU A 124 24.92 8.36 10.69
N ARG A 125 23.65 8.65 10.98
CA ARG A 125 23.16 10.02 11.05
C ARG A 125 21.92 10.11 11.92
N LYS A 126 22.08 10.66 13.13
CA LYS A 126 20.95 11.01 13.99
C LYS A 126 19.96 11.93 13.25
N PRO A 127 18.65 11.76 13.43
CA PRO A 127 17.96 10.88 14.39
C PRO A 127 17.62 9.48 13.84
N PHE A 128 18.11 9.10 12.67
CA PHE A 128 17.90 7.76 12.13
C PHE A 128 18.81 6.76 12.84
N ASP A 129 18.32 5.55 13.09
CA ASP A 129 19.17 4.47 13.59
C ASP A 129 20.32 4.23 12.62
N ILE A 130 20.00 4.18 11.32
CA ILE A 130 21.01 4.02 10.27
C ILE A 130 20.54 4.61 8.94
N ILE A 131 21.49 5.13 8.17
CA ILE A 131 21.28 5.43 6.75
C ILE A 131 22.19 4.52 5.95
N LEU A 132 21.60 3.67 5.13
CA LEU A 132 22.32 2.76 4.24
C LEU A 132 22.38 3.39 2.84
N GLN A 133 23.56 3.32 2.20
CA GLN A 133 23.77 3.82 0.85
C GLN A 133 24.33 2.74 -0.06
N ARG A 134 23.89 2.72 -1.32
CA ARG A 134 24.42 1.80 -2.33
C ARG A 134 24.75 2.58 -3.60
N ARG A 135 26.03 2.54 -4.01
CA ARG A 135 26.48 3.18 -5.25
C ARG A 135 25.92 2.44 -6.47
N ARG A 136 25.47 3.19 -7.47
CA ARG A 136 25.08 2.62 -8.77
C ARG A 136 26.27 2.56 -9.71
N ARG A 137 26.35 1.49 -10.50
CA ARG A 137 27.47 1.21 -11.41
C ARG A 137 27.60 2.13 -12.63
N ILE A 138 26.70 3.09 -12.85
CA ILE A 138 26.73 3.96 -14.03
C ILE A 138 27.16 5.37 -13.60
N PRO A 139 28.47 5.64 -13.48
CA PRO A 139 28.95 7.02 -13.46
C PRO A 139 28.81 7.60 -14.86
N SER A 140 28.30 8.81 -14.97
CA SER A 140 28.50 9.63 -16.17
C SER A 140 29.80 10.41 -15.99
N PHE A 141 30.56 10.59 -17.08
CA PHE A 141 31.83 11.31 -17.07
C PHE A 141 31.67 12.69 -16.39
N GLY A 142 32.49 12.97 -15.37
CA GLY A 142 32.49 14.25 -14.63
C GLY A 142 31.33 14.49 -13.65
N ARG A 143 30.50 13.48 -13.33
CA ARG A 143 29.41 13.61 -12.33
C ARG A 143 29.57 12.59 -11.20
N GLU A 144 29.26 13.02 -9.97
CA GLU A 144 29.18 12.13 -8.81
C GLU A 144 28.22 10.96 -9.09
N PRO A 145 28.60 9.71 -8.74
CA PRO A 145 27.79 8.55 -9.03
C PRO A 145 26.47 8.61 -8.26
N TYR A 146 25.37 8.25 -8.93
CA TYR A 146 24.08 8.13 -8.27
C TYR A 146 24.11 7.06 -7.19
N VAL A 147 23.49 7.35 -6.05
CA VAL A 147 23.34 6.41 -4.94
C VAL A 147 21.86 6.06 -4.72
N ASP A 148 21.61 4.84 -4.24
CA ASP A 148 20.35 4.48 -3.61
C ASP A 148 20.49 4.69 -2.11
N ARG A 149 19.44 5.19 -1.45
CA ARG A 149 19.45 5.44 0.00
C ARG A 149 18.30 4.73 0.69
N LEU A 150 18.60 4.12 1.83
CA LEU A 150 17.63 3.48 2.70
C LEU A 150 17.80 4.06 4.11
N PHE A 151 16.78 4.71 4.62
CA PHE A 151 16.69 5.15 6.00
C PHE A 151 16.02 4.04 6.81
N VAL A 152 16.55 3.72 7.97
CA VAL A 152 15.87 2.85 8.94
C VAL A 152 15.61 3.69 10.18
N PHE A 153 14.37 3.64 10.65
CA PHE A 153 13.92 4.39 11.81
C PHE A 153 13.02 3.52 12.68
N TYR A 154 13.50 3.18 13.86
CA TYR A 154 12.73 2.51 14.88
C TYR A 154 12.19 3.53 15.88
N HIS A 155 10.91 3.39 16.20
CA HIS A 155 10.29 4.19 17.24
C HIS A 155 9.23 3.35 17.98
N PRO A 156 9.36 3.18 19.32
CA PRO A 156 8.45 2.33 20.08
C PRO A 156 7.05 2.93 20.22
N MET A 157 6.93 4.26 20.12
CA MET A 157 5.65 4.97 20.16
C MET A 157 5.44 5.71 18.85
N LEU A 158 5.02 5.02 17.79
CA LEU A 158 4.89 5.62 16.47
C LEU A 158 3.46 6.12 16.25
N ASN A 159 3.33 7.38 15.84
CA ASN A 159 2.05 7.97 15.42
C ASN A 159 2.23 8.74 14.11
N VAL A 160 1.12 9.27 13.57
CA VAL A 160 1.15 10.01 12.29
C VAL A 160 2.05 11.25 12.33
N LEU A 161 2.12 11.96 13.46
CA LEU A 161 2.91 13.17 13.59
C LEU A 161 4.40 12.86 13.49
N ILE A 162 4.86 11.79 14.15
CA ILE A 162 6.25 11.33 14.10
C ILE A 162 6.60 10.87 12.68
N VAL A 163 5.70 10.14 12.02
CA VAL A 163 5.89 9.72 10.62
C VAL A 163 6.07 10.95 9.72
N ASP A 164 5.17 11.94 9.81
CA ASP A 164 5.23 13.14 8.97
C ASP A 164 6.48 13.97 9.24
N GLN A 165 6.86 14.17 10.50
CA GLN A 165 8.09 14.87 10.87
C GLN A 165 9.34 14.16 10.35
N THR A 166 9.37 12.83 10.46
CA THR A 166 10.50 12.01 10.01
C THR A 166 10.62 12.01 8.49
N LEU A 167 9.49 11.92 7.78
CA LEU A 167 9.46 12.05 6.32
C LEU A 167 9.98 13.41 5.87
N ASN A 168 9.50 14.50 6.48
CA ASN A 168 9.99 15.85 6.20
C ASN A 168 11.49 15.99 6.48
N LEU A 169 12.02 15.31 7.50
CA LEU A 169 13.45 15.27 7.77
C LEU A 169 14.22 14.49 6.69
N CYS A 170 13.75 13.32 6.26
CA CYS A 170 14.32 12.58 5.14
C CYS A 170 14.39 13.45 3.89
N GLU A 171 13.30 14.14 3.55
CA GLU A 171 13.24 15.03 2.40
C GLU A 171 14.30 16.14 2.47
N ARG A 172 14.42 16.80 3.62
CA ARG A 172 15.46 17.82 3.84
C ARG A 172 16.86 17.25 3.67
N LEU A 173 17.13 16.07 4.21
CA LEU A 173 18.43 15.41 4.07
C LEU A 173 18.75 15.04 2.62
N ILE A 174 17.77 14.51 1.89
CA ILE A 174 17.90 14.18 0.47
C ILE A 174 18.22 15.44 -0.33
N LYS A 175 17.45 16.51 -0.14
CA LYS A 175 17.67 17.81 -0.81
C LYS A 175 19.06 18.38 -0.51
N ARG A 176 19.51 18.37 0.76
CA ARG A 176 20.83 18.87 1.17
C ARG A 176 21.98 18.08 0.56
N SER A 177 21.85 16.75 0.49
CA SER A 177 22.89 15.87 -0.06
C SER A 177 22.91 15.76 -1.58
N TYR A 178 21.98 16.40 -2.29
CA TYR A 178 21.78 16.17 -3.73
C TYR A 178 23.01 16.51 -4.58
N LYS A 179 23.81 17.51 -4.18
CA LYS A 179 25.00 17.92 -4.93
C LYS A 179 26.18 16.96 -4.76
N THR A 180 26.35 16.38 -3.57
CA THR A 180 27.51 15.54 -3.22
C THR A 180 27.24 14.06 -3.37
N ALA A 181 26.01 13.61 -3.13
CA ALA A 181 25.59 12.22 -3.25
C ALA A 181 24.15 12.17 -3.78
N PRO A 182 23.96 12.37 -5.09
CA PRO A 182 22.63 12.44 -5.68
C PRO A 182 21.90 11.10 -5.52
N ALA A 183 20.81 11.11 -4.74
CA ALA A 183 20.02 9.93 -4.42
C ALA A 183 18.62 10.02 -5.04
N PRO A 184 18.42 9.60 -6.31
CA PRO A 184 17.10 9.72 -6.97
C PRO A 184 16.08 8.71 -6.44
N ARG A 185 16.54 7.59 -5.84
CA ARG A 185 15.67 6.60 -5.20
C ARG A 185 16.02 6.51 -3.72
N ASN A 186 15.04 6.77 -2.88
CA ASN A 186 15.17 6.73 -1.44
C ASN A 186 14.03 5.89 -0.87
N ALA A 187 14.31 5.09 0.14
CA ALA A 187 13.29 4.39 0.91
C ALA A 187 13.49 4.70 2.39
N ILE A 188 12.41 4.69 3.16
CA ILE A 188 12.49 4.68 4.62
C ILE A 188 11.69 3.49 5.14
N VAL A 189 12.28 2.75 6.07
CA VAL A 189 11.62 1.66 6.78
C VAL A 189 11.44 2.10 8.22
N PHE A 190 10.19 2.36 8.57
CA PHE A 190 9.73 2.56 9.93
C PHE A 190 9.52 1.20 10.59
N LEU A 191 10.02 1.05 11.82
CA LEU A 191 9.90 -0.15 12.62
C LEU A 191 9.23 0.23 13.94
N THR A 192 8.19 -0.50 14.34
CA THR A 192 7.52 -0.27 15.62
C THR A 192 7.03 -1.59 16.23
N ASP A 193 7.14 -1.65 17.54
CA ASP A 193 6.67 -2.71 18.43
C ASP A 193 5.61 -2.16 19.40
N MET A 194 4.93 -1.08 19.00
CA MET A 194 3.83 -0.50 19.77
C MET A 194 2.66 -1.50 19.86
N SER A 195 2.09 -1.67 21.06
CA SER A 195 0.93 -2.55 21.28
C SER A 195 -0.40 -1.90 20.92
N ASN A 196 -0.48 -0.56 20.97
CA ASN A 196 -1.68 0.19 20.63
C ASN A 196 -1.91 0.20 19.11
N SER A 197 -2.88 -0.60 18.66
CA SER A 197 -3.22 -0.74 17.24
C SER A 197 -3.78 0.53 16.61
N GLU A 198 -4.46 1.40 17.36
CA GLU A 198 -5.04 2.64 16.83
C GLU A 198 -3.96 3.64 16.45
N GLU A 199 -2.96 3.82 17.32
CA GLU A 199 -1.81 4.70 17.06
C GLU A 199 -0.95 4.19 15.90
N VAL A 200 -0.69 2.88 15.85
CA VAL A 200 0.00 2.26 14.71
C VAL A 200 -0.80 2.44 13.42
N THR A 201 -2.12 2.31 13.46
CA THR A 201 -2.97 2.50 12.28
C THR A 201 -3.02 3.98 11.88
N SER A 202 -2.96 4.90 12.84
CA SER A 202 -2.79 6.34 12.60
C SER A 202 -1.45 6.64 11.91
N ALA A 203 -0.34 6.10 12.41
CA ALA A 203 0.97 6.17 11.76
C ALA A 203 0.92 5.59 10.34
N ALA A 204 0.30 4.43 10.17
CA ALA A 204 0.11 3.79 8.88
C ALA A 204 -0.69 4.66 7.90
N ALA A 205 -1.67 5.45 8.37
CA ALA A 205 -2.41 6.40 7.53
C ALA A 205 -1.46 7.40 6.84
N GLY A 206 -0.45 7.92 7.57
CA GLY A 206 0.60 8.77 7.01
C GLY A 206 1.40 8.07 5.92
N ILE A 207 1.79 6.81 6.16
CA ILE A 207 2.56 5.98 5.21
C ILE A 207 1.75 5.69 3.94
N VAL A 208 0.49 5.26 4.06
CA VAL A 208 -0.31 4.82 2.91
C VAL A 208 -0.75 5.98 2.02
N ASN A 209 -0.91 7.18 2.60
CA ASN A 209 -1.28 8.40 1.90
C ASN A 209 -0.09 9.11 1.24
N TYR A 210 1.15 8.71 1.55
CA TYR A 210 2.33 9.40 1.06
C TYR A 210 2.52 9.22 -0.45
N LEU A 211 2.67 10.33 -1.18
CA LEU A 211 2.69 10.35 -2.66
C LEU A 211 4.02 9.94 -3.30
N CYS A 212 5.05 9.75 -2.48
CA CYS A 212 6.37 9.23 -2.88
C CYS A 212 7.16 10.05 -3.92
N ARG A 213 6.66 11.22 -4.32
CA ARG A 213 7.27 12.09 -5.31
C ARG A 213 7.91 13.29 -4.61
N LEU A 214 9.20 13.50 -4.90
CA LEU A 214 9.95 14.69 -4.52
C LEU A 214 10.31 15.51 -5.77
N GLU A 215 10.98 16.63 -5.55
CA GLU A 215 11.54 17.47 -6.61
C GLU A 215 12.66 16.77 -7.42
N LYS A 216 13.01 17.34 -8.58
CA LYS A 216 14.20 16.95 -9.37
C LYS A 216 14.27 15.45 -9.73
N LYS A 217 13.11 14.87 -10.08
CA LYS A 217 12.98 13.44 -10.44
C LYS A 217 13.39 12.46 -9.33
N THR A 218 13.32 12.92 -8.08
CA THR A 218 13.63 12.12 -6.88
C THR A 218 12.36 11.51 -6.30
N SER A 219 12.50 10.36 -5.63
CA SER A 219 11.39 9.71 -4.95
C SER A 219 11.82 9.24 -3.56
N LEU A 220 10.90 9.27 -2.61
CA LEU A 220 11.03 8.69 -1.27
C LEU A 220 9.90 7.69 -1.08
N TYR A 221 10.19 6.46 -0.65
CA TYR A 221 9.18 5.42 -0.48
C TYR A 221 9.17 4.92 0.96
N PRO A 222 8.13 5.26 1.74
CA PRO A 222 8.01 4.79 3.10
C PRO A 222 7.43 3.38 3.18
N LEU A 223 7.91 2.63 4.16
CA LEU A 223 7.45 1.31 4.56
C LEU A 223 7.32 1.33 6.09
N LEU A 224 6.29 0.71 6.64
CA LEU A 224 6.14 0.56 8.08
C LEU A 224 5.92 -0.92 8.43
N VAL A 225 6.80 -1.45 9.25
CA VAL A 225 6.68 -2.80 9.84
C VAL A 225 6.14 -2.64 11.26
N ASP A 226 4.96 -3.18 11.47
CA ASP A 226 4.33 -3.34 12.78
C ASP A 226 4.56 -4.76 13.26
N PHE A 227 5.47 -4.92 14.23
CA PHE A 227 5.83 -6.22 14.78
C PHE A 227 4.72 -6.83 15.62
N ASN A 228 3.92 -6.03 16.33
CA ASN A 228 2.87 -6.56 17.20
C ASN A 228 1.63 -6.96 16.41
N GLY A 229 1.14 -6.09 15.53
CA GLY A 229 -0.01 -6.39 14.69
C GLY A 229 0.29 -7.33 13.53
N GLY A 230 1.58 -7.56 13.21
CA GLY A 230 2.01 -8.41 12.11
C GLY A 230 1.62 -7.80 10.75
N ARG A 231 1.96 -6.53 10.54
CA ARG A 231 1.55 -5.79 9.35
C ARG A 231 2.71 -5.10 8.66
N LEU A 232 2.62 -5.00 7.34
CA LEU A 232 3.55 -4.24 6.50
C LEU A 232 2.76 -3.20 5.71
N TYR A 233 2.83 -1.95 6.13
CA TYR A 233 2.18 -0.82 5.47
C TYR A 233 3.10 -0.17 4.44
N TYR A 234 2.49 0.27 3.34
CA TYR A 234 3.18 0.89 2.22
C TYR A 234 2.22 1.76 1.39
N PRO A 235 2.71 2.81 0.72
CA PRO A 235 1.92 3.72 -0.11
C PRO A 235 0.93 3.01 -1.03
N ILE A 236 -0.33 3.46 -1.01
CA ILE A 236 -1.40 2.95 -1.88
C ILE A 236 -1.25 3.53 -3.28
N ASP A 237 -1.05 4.83 -3.36
CA ASP A 237 -0.87 5.53 -4.62
C ASP A 237 0.62 5.71 -4.93
N THR A 238 1.05 5.12 -6.05
CA THR A 238 2.40 5.30 -6.61
C THR A 238 2.36 5.83 -8.03
N THR A 239 1.22 6.37 -8.48
CA THR A 239 1.04 6.89 -9.84
C THR A 239 1.98 8.05 -10.16
N LEU A 240 2.25 8.90 -9.16
CA LEU A 240 3.19 10.02 -9.25
C LEU A 240 4.67 9.62 -9.23
N VAL A 241 4.97 8.35 -8.92
CA VAL A 241 6.33 7.82 -8.91
C VAL A 241 6.75 7.42 -10.34
N ARG A 242 7.98 7.79 -10.73
CA ARG A 242 8.52 7.42 -12.04
C ARG A 242 8.53 5.90 -12.23
N LYS A 243 8.12 5.42 -13.41
CA LYS A 243 8.08 3.98 -13.76
C LYS A 243 9.31 3.16 -13.30
N PRO A 244 10.56 3.57 -13.56
CA PRO A 244 11.73 2.80 -13.12
C PRO A 244 11.89 2.75 -11.59
N HIS A 245 11.41 3.76 -10.86
CA HIS A 245 11.46 3.78 -9.41
C HIS A 245 10.38 2.86 -8.81
N ARG A 246 9.20 2.77 -9.45
CA ARG A 246 8.13 1.86 -9.03
C ARG A 246 8.60 0.40 -9.00
N MET A 247 9.31 -0.04 -10.04
CA MET A 247 9.87 -1.40 -10.08
C MET A 247 10.92 -1.63 -8.98
N PHE A 248 11.77 -0.64 -8.72
CA PHE A 248 12.74 -0.71 -7.63
C PHE A 248 12.04 -0.84 -6.26
N TYR A 249 11.06 0.01 -5.97
CA TYR A 249 10.34 -0.04 -4.69
C TYR A 249 9.48 -1.30 -4.54
N PHE A 250 8.89 -1.78 -5.62
CA PHE A 250 8.17 -3.06 -5.62
C PHE A 250 9.10 -4.22 -5.26
N LYS A 251 10.29 -4.29 -5.87
CA LYS A 251 11.31 -5.28 -5.52
C LYS A 251 11.77 -5.14 -4.07
N ALA A 252 12.10 -3.93 -3.62
CA ALA A 252 12.53 -3.67 -2.25
C ALA A 252 11.45 -4.10 -1.22
N ARG A 253 10.17 -3.81 -1.49
CA ARG A 253 9.05 -4.25 -0.66
C ARG A 253 8.95 -5.78 -0.59
N LEU A 254 9.04 -6.46 -1.74
CA LEU A 254 9.02 -7.92 -1.78
C LEU A 254 10.19 -8.54 -1.02
N GLU A 255 11.39 -7.96 -1.16
CA GLU A 255 12.57 -8.40 -0.44
C GLU A 255 12.41 -8.25 1.06
N LEU A 256 11.96 -7.09 1.54
CA LEU A 256 11.68 -6.87 2.96
C LEU A 256 10.61 -7.83 3.46
N THR A 257 9.53 -8.01 2.70
CA THR A 257 8.45 -8.95 3.06
C THR A 257 8.99 -10.38 3.19
N ARG A 258 9.84 -10.82 2.25
CA ARG A 258 10.47 -12.15 2.31
C ARG A 258 11.41 -12.26 3.50
N PHE A 259 12.20 -11.23 3.76
CA PHE A 259 13.12 -11.18 4.89
C PHE A 259 12.36 -11.32 6.20
N VAL A 260 11.34 -10.49 6.47
CA VAL A 260 10.47 -10.61 7.65
C VAL A 260 9.85 -12.00 7.74
N ARG A 261 9.45 -12.59 6.60
CA ARG A 261 8.87 -13.94 6.58
C ARG A 261 9.82 -15.06 6.99
N LEU A 262 11.12 -14.90 6.79
CA LEU A 262 12.13 -15.91 7.12
C LEU A 262 12.45 -15.95 8.61
N GLN A 263 12.13 -14.88 9.35
CA GLN A 263 12.48 -14.74 10.78
C GLN A 263 11.51 -15.48 11.71
N VAL A 264 10.37 -15.94 11.19
CA VAL A 264 9.46 -16.81 11.95
C VAL A 264 9.61 -18.23 11.41
N PRO A 265 10.07 -19.19 12.24
CA PRO A 265 10.11 -20.59 11.85
C PRO A 265 8.74 -21.05 11.35
N LYS A 266 8.70 -21.82 10.26
CA LYS A 266 7.47 -22.54 9.93
C LYS A 266 7.29 -23.56 11.05
N GLU A 267 6.20 -23.47 11.81
CA GLU A 267 5.76 -24.61 12.62
C GLU A 267 5.71 -25.82 11.70
N THR A 268 6.67 -26.72 11.90
CA THR A 268 6.60 -28.04 11.30
C THR A 268 5.41 -28.66 11.98
N ARG A 269 4.33 -28.95 11.26
CA ARG A 269 3.20 -29.72 11.80
C ARG A 269 3.80 -30.98 12.43
N GLN A 270 3.99 -30.97 13.76
CA GLN A 270 4.25 -32.16 14.52
C GLN A 270 2.98 -32.98 14.33
N THR A 271 3.08 -33.99 13.50
CA THR A 271 2.15 -35.10 13.48
C THR A 271 2.38 -35.83 14.80
N SER A 272 1.84 -35.28 15.89
CA SER A 272 1.60 -36.01 17.13
C SER A 272 0.48 -37.01 16.84
N ARG A 273 0.81 -38.07 16.09
CA ARG A 273 0.09 -39.32 16.22
C ARG A 273 0.40 -39.81 17.64
N PRO A 274 -0.58 -39.94 18.54
CA PRO A 274 -0.33 -40.60 19.81
C PRO A 274 0.15 -42.01 19.50
N ARG A 275 1.37 -42.33 19.93
CA ARG A 275 1.93 -43.67 19.87
C ARG A 275 1.08 -44.50 20.82
N THR A 276 0.09 -45.21 20.27
CA THR A 276 -0.70 -46.18 21.04
C THR A 276 0.26 -47.28 21.45
N GLU A 277 0.80 -47.21 22.67
CA GLU A 277 1.45 -48.35 23.30
C GLU A 277 0.40 -49.45 23.46
N ARG A 278 0.34 -50.36 22.49
CA ARG A 278 -0.32 -51.64 22.67
C ARG A 278 0.54 -52.45 23.64
N MET A 279 0.25 -52.34 24.94
CA MET A 279 0.64 -53.34 25.93
C MET A 279 0.03 -54.69 25.53
N ASN A 280 0.86 -55.57 24.96
CA ASN A 280 0.52 -56.97 24.73
C ASN A 280 0.61 -57.71 26.07
N TYR A 281 -0.52 -57.90 26.76
CA TYR A 281 -0.62 -58.92 27.80
C TYR A 281 -0.65 -60.31 27.14
N ARG A 282 0.48 -61.03 27.19
CA ARG A 282 0.51 -62.48 26.94
C ARG A 282 0.10 -63.20 28.23
N TYR A 283 -1.05 -63.85 28.21
CA TYR A 283 -1.36 -64.91 29.16
C TYR A 283 -0.59 -66.19 28.76
N PRO A 284 -0.04 -66.95 29.72
CA PRO A 284 0.58 -68.25 29.45
C PRO A 284 -0.51 -69.33 29.23
N PRO A 285 -0.23 -70.36 28.42
CA PRO A 285 -1.20 -71.43 28.16
C PRO A 285 -1.32 -72.35 29.38
N ARG A 286 -2.57 -72.72 29.71
CA ARG A 286 -2.88 -73.78 30.67
C ARG A 286 -2.30 -75.11 30.19
N LYS A 287 -1.56 -75.78 31.07
CA LYS A 287 -1.49 -77.25 31.18
C LYS A 287 -1.60 -77.60 32.65
#